data_AF-A0A7S2A2L4-F1
#
_entry.id   AF-A0A7S2A2L4-F1
#
_cell.length_a   1.000
_cell.length_b   1.000
_cell.length_c   1.000
_cell.angle_alpha   90.00
_cell.angle_beta   90.00
_cell.angle_gamma   90.00
#
_symmetry.space_group_name_H-M   'P 1'
#
loop_
_entity.id
_entity.type
_entity.pdbx_description
1 polymer ?
#
loop_
_entity_poly.entity_id
_entity_poly.type
_entity_poly.pdbx_seq_one_letter_code
_entity_poly.pdbx_strand_id
1 'polypeptide(L)'
;EKLKALEYLSQVYICTFGGIFGWIRNSRLNLESILLGYQVGMQTGDIQHAMFNASSYIKNSFFSGLNLREVERNIEKFGRKMIEYNQEAVYRSMLPVRRAVSDLILSTQDPLVMAKNSAEQNALLE
;
A
#
# COMPACT_ATOMS: atom_id res chain seq x y z
N GLU A 1 2.21 26.62 -24.51
CA GLU A 1 1.84 26.27 -23.12
C GLU A 1 2.48 24.92 -22.80
N LYS A 2 3.53 24.85 -21.96
CA LYS A 2 4.10 23.56 -21.56
C LYS A 2 3.13 22.95 -20.54
N LEU A 3 2.44 21.89 -20.93
CA LEU A 3 1.58 21.13 -20.03
C LEU A 3 2.36 20.82 -18.74
N LYS A 4 1.76 21.12 -17.58
CA LYS A 4 2.26 20.73 -16.25
C LYS A 4 2.13 19.22 -16.04
N ALA A 5 2.59 18.43 -17.01
CA ALA A 5 2.36 16.99 -17.10
C ALA A 5 2.95 16.22 -15.91
N LEU A 6 3.96 16.79 -15.23
CA LEU A 6 4.55 16.20 -14.04
C LEU A 6 3.54 16.11 -12.88
N GLU A 7 2.60 17.06 -12.75
CA GLU A 7 1.59 17.08 -11.68
C GLU A 7 0.65 15.87 -11.77
N TYR A 8 0.40 15.34 -12.98
CA TYR A 8 -0.46 14.17 -13.22
C TYR A 8 0.28 12.85 -13.21
N LEU A 9 1.61 12.87 -13.10
CA LEU A 9 2.41 11.67 -13.29
C LEU A 9 2.14 10.65 -12.17
N SER A 10 1.99 11.10 -10.92
CA SER A 10 1.62 10.24 -9.79
C SER A 10 0.33 9.45 -10.06
N GLN A 11 -0.70 10.12 -10.60
CA GLN A 11 -1.96 9.52 -10.99
C GLN A 11 -1.80 8.48 -12.11
N VAL A 12 -1.02 8.78 -13.16
CA VAL A 12 -0.78 7.83 -14.25
C VAL A 12 -0.10 6.56 -13.73
N TYR A 13 0.84 6.71 -12.80
CA TYR A 13 1.58 5.58 -12.24
C TYR A 13 0.69 4.66 -11.41
N ILE A 14 -0.20 5.20 -10.57
CA ILE A 14 -1.12 4.36 -9.78
C ILE A 14 -2.10 3.60 -10.68
N CYS A 15 -2.71 4.29 -11.66
CA CYS A 15 -3.67 3.65 -12.57
C CYS A 15 -3.01 2.54 -13.39
N THR A 16 -1.79 2.79 -13.89
CA THR A 16 -1.11 1.85 -14.78
C THR A 16 -0.43 0.72 -14.01
N PHE A 17 0.48 1.06 -13.10
CA PHE A 17 1.33 0.07 -12.42
C PHE A 17 0.66 -0.56 -11.19
N GLY A 18 -0.12 0.23 -10.45
CA GLY A 18 -0.87 -0.27 -9.29
C GLY A 18 -2.15 -1.02 -9.66
N GLY A 19 -2.87 -0.56 -10.69
CA GLY A 19 -4.20 -1.07 -11.05
C GLY A 19 -4.23 -2.11 -12.18
N ILE A 20 -3.35 -2.00 -13.18
CA ILE A 20 -3.46 -2.80 -14.42
C ILE A 20 -2.28 -3.76 -14.57
N PHE A 21 -1.04 -3.26 -14.49
CA PHE A 21 0.12 -4.05 -14.91
C PHE A 21 0.46 -5.19 -13.96
N GLY A 22 0.04 -5.14 -12.69
CA GLY A 22 0.16 -6.27 -11.76
C GLY A 22 -0.63 -7.52 -12.18
N TRP A 23 -1.63 -7.36 -13.06
CA TRP A 23 -2.43 -8.46 -13.61
C TRP A 23 -1.86 -9.02 -14.93
N ILE A 24 -1.10 -8.20 -15.66
CA ILE A 24 -0.57 -8.55 -16.99
C ILE A 24 0.87 -9.04 -16.90
N ARG A 25 1.62 -8.54 -15.91
CA ARG A 25 3.05 -8.80 -15.73
C ARG A 25 3.34 -9.13 -14.27
N ASN A 26 4.52 -9.68 -14.02
CA ASN A 26 4.99 -9.92 -12.66
C ASN A 26 4.98 -8.61 -11.86
N SER A 27 4.22 -8.58 -10.77
CA SER A 27 4.05 -7.40 -9.91
C SER A 27 5.35 -6.90 -9.30
N ARG A 28 6.37 -7.76 -9.14
CA ARG A 28 7.71 -7.36 -8.66
C ARG A 28 8.39 -6.38 -9.61
N LEU A 29 8.19 -6.52 -10.92
CA LEU A 29 8.77 -5.63 -11.93
C LEU A 29 8.16 -4.22 -11.89
N ASN A 30 6.97 -4.08 -11.31
CA ASN A 30 6.25 -2.81 -11.25
C ASN A 30 6.58 -2.01 -9.97
N LEU A 31 7.26 -2.62 -8.98
CA LEU A 31 7.49 -2.01 -7.67
C LEU A 31 8.29 -0.71 -7.76
N GLU A 32 9.34 -0.68 -8.60
CA GLU A 32 10.14 0.52 -8.82
C GLU A 32 9.31 1.66 -9.41
N SER A 33 8.47 1.34 -10.40
CA SER A 33 7.57 2.33 -11.01
C SER A 33 6.57 2.86 -9.99
N ILE A 34 5.92 1.99 -9.20
CA ILE A 34 4.97 2.43 -8.17
C ILE A 34 5.66 3.33 -7.13
N LEU A 35 6.89 3.01 -6.73
CA LEU A 35 7.66 3.83 -5.81
C LEU A 35 8.04 5.19 -6.41
N LEU A 36 8.34 5.24 -7.71
CA LEU A 36 8.56 6.49 -8.44
C LEU A 36 7.28 7.34 -8.47
N GLY A 37 6.11 6.73 -8.68
CA GLY A 37 4.82 7.41 -8.58
C GLY A 37 4.61 8.08 -7.23
N TYR A 38 4.94 7.37 -6.13
CA TYR A 38 4.94 7.96 -4.79
C TYR A 38 5.89 9.16 -4.68
N GLN A 39 7.15 9.01 -5.12
CA GLN A 39 8.15 10.09 -5.03
C GLN A 39 7.72 11.34 -5.82
N VAL A 40 7.22 11.16 -7.03
CA VAL A 40 6.74 12.27 -7.86
C VAL A 40 5.56 12.95 -7.20
N GLY A 41 4.56 12.20 -6.70
CA GLY A 41 3.43 12.79 -6.00
C GLY A 41 3.84 13.58 -4.76
N MET A 42 4.83 13.09 -4.00
CA MET A 42 5.39 13.84 -2.86
C MET A 42 6.10 15.14 -3.31
N GLN A 43 6.80 15.12 -4.45
CA GLN A 43 7.51 16.29 -4.99
C GLN A 43 6.56 17.34 -5.58
N THR A 44 5.48 16.91 -6.22
CA THR A 44 4.51 17.81 -6.88
C THR A 44 3.38 18.26 -5.96
N GLY A 45 3.27 17.68 -4.76
CA GLY A 45 2.19 17.96 -3.83
C GLY A 45 0.90 17.18 -4.12
N ASP A 46 0.92 16.23 -5.05
CA ASP A 46 -0.18 15.28 -5.28
C ASP A 46 -0.19 14.18 -4.21
N ILE A 47 -0.53 14.59 -2.99
CA ILE A 47 -0.50 13.75 -1.79
C ILE A 47 -1.46 12.57 -1.89
N GLN A 48 -2.64 12.77 -2.47
CA GLN A 48 -3.65 11.72 -2.60
C GLN A 48 -3.09 10.55 -3.43
N HIS A 49 -2.60 10.82 -4.64
CA HIS A 49 -2.05 9.76 -5.48
C HIS A 49 -0.71 9.25 -4.95
N ALA A 50 0.09 10.08 -4.26
CA ALA A 50 1.28 9.59 -3.57
C ALA A 50 0.92 8.50 -2.56
N MET A 51 -0.07 8.74 -1.68
CA MET A 51 -0.48 7.74 -0.69
C MET A 51 -1.10 6.50 -1.35
N PHE A 52 -1.84 6.64 -2.44
CA PHE A 52 -2.30 5.46 -3.20
C PHE A 52 -1.15 4.65 -3.80
N ASN A 53 -0.12 5.30 -4.35
CA ASN A 53 1.09 4.63 -4.84
C ASN A 53 1.80 3.90 -3.68
N ALA A 54 1.95 4.53 -2.52
CA ALA A 54 2.53 3.87 -1.34
C ALA A 54 1.74 2.64 -0.88
N SER A 55 0.40 2.75 -0.84
CA SER A 55 -0.50 1.62 -0.51
C SER A 55 -0.37 0.49 -1.51
N SER A 56 -0.30 0.81 -2.80
CA SER A 56 -0.10 -0.16 -3.87
C SER A 56 1.28 -0.81 -3.80
N TYR A 57 2.33 -0.08 -3.46
CA TYR A 57 3.67 -0.63 -3.28
C TYR A 57 3.68 -1.69 -2.19
N ILE A 58 3.06 -1.41 -1.04
CA ILE A 58 2.94 -2.36 0.07
C ILE A 58 2.18 -3.62 -0.35
N LYS A 59 0.99 -3.45 -0.95
CA LYS A 59 0.16 -4.57 -1.40
C LYS A 59 0.89 -5.43 -2.41
N ASN A 60 1.48 -4.82 -3.44
CA ASN A 60 2.24 -5.54 -4.46
C ASN A 60 3.50 -6.21 -3.87
N SER A 61 4.16 -5.60 -2.89
CA SER A 61 5.32 -6.21 -2.24
C SER A 61 4.94 -7.47 -1.47
N PHE A 62 3.81 -7.42 -0.76
CA PHE A 62 3.25 -8.59 -0.08
C PHE A 62 2.87 -9.70 -1.07
N PHE A 63 2.05 -9.39 -2.08
CA PHE A 63 1.56 -10.40 -3.02
C PHE A 63 2.63 -10.95 -3.97
N SER A 64 3.73 -10.23 -4.19
CA SER A 64 4.88 -10.74 -4.96
C SER A 64 5.89 -11.52 -4.12
N GLY A 65 5.57 -11.79 -2.84
CA GLY A 65 6.38 -12.62 -1.96
C GLY A 65 7.73 -12.01 -1.59
N LEU A 66 7.81 -10.68 -1.43
CA LEU A 66 9.00 -10.08 -0.81
C LEU A 66 9.13 -10.50 0.65
N ASN A 67 10.32 -10.29 1.20
CA ASN A 67 10.61 -10.57 2.60
C ASN A 67 9.61 -9.86 3.52
N LEU A 68 8.88 -10.62 4.33
CA LEU A 68 7.80 -10.08 5.16
C LEU A 68 8.27 -9.02 6.17
N ARG A 69 9.50 -9.12 6.71
CA ARG A 69 10.05 -8.09 7.61
C ARG A 69 10.35 -6.79 6.88
N GLU A 70 10.67 -6.85 5.59
CA GLU A 70 10.81 -5.65 4.77
C GLU A 70 9.44 -5.02 4.49
N VAL A 71 8.44 -5.84 4.18
CA VAL A 71 7.06 -5.38 3.99
C VAL A 71 6.52 -4.72 5.26
N GLU A 72 6.76 -5.30 6.44
CA GLU A 72 6.40 -4.74 7.75
C GLU A 72 7.01 -3.34 7.95
N ARG A 73 8.32 -3.17 7.74
CA ARG A 73 8.99 -1.86 7.82
C ARG A 73 8.38 -0.84 6.86
N ASN A 74 8.04 -1.27 5.63
CA ASN A 74 7.42 -0.40 4.64
C ASN A 74 6.00 0.01 5.06
N ILE A 75 5.23 -0.91 5.65
CA ILE A 75 3.91 -0.62 6.22
C ILE A 75 4.02 0.46 7.31
N GLU A 76 4.96 0.32 8.25
CA GLU A 76 5.15 1.34 9.28
C GLU A 76 5.55 2.70 8.71
N LYS A 77 6.53 2.69 7.78
CA LYS A 77 7.04 3.92 7.16
C LYS A 77 5.94 4.67 6.42
N PHE A 78 5.26 4.01 5.49
CA PHE A 78 4.23 4.66 4.68
C PHE A 78 2.94 4.86 5.45
N GLY A 79 2.61 3.98 6.40
CA GLY A 79 1.46 4.13 7.28
C GLY A 79 1.55 5.41 8.13
N ARG A 80 2.72 5.68 8.74
CA ARG A 80 2.95 6.96 9.44
C ARG A 80 2.74 8.16 8.52
N LYS A 81 3.24 8.10 7.28
CA LYS A 81 3.04 9.17 6.30
C LYS A 81 1.56 9.36 5.94
N MET A 82 0.80 8.28 5.77
CA MET A 82 -0.64 8.40 5.48
C MET A 82 -1.39 9.10 6.62
N ILE A 83 -1.03 8.82 7.88
CA ILE A 83 -1.63 9.50 9.04
C ILE A 83 -1.19 10.97 9.07
N GLU A 84 0.10 11.25 8.88
CA GLU A 84 0.65 12.63 8.86
C GLU A 84 -0.05 13.53 7.84
N TYR A 85 -0.47 12.97 6.70
CA TYR A 85 -1.14 13.68 5.62
C TYR A 85 -2.68 13.55 5.61
N ASN A 86 -3.28 13.09 6.71
CA ASN A 86 -4.74 12.90 6.84
C ASN A 86 -5.34 12.03 5.70
N GLN A 87 -4.66 10.93 5.37
CA GLN A 87 -5.08 9.94 4.38
C GLN A 87 -5.49 8.63 5.08
N GLU A 88 -6.34 8.74 6.10
CA GLU A 88 -6.78 7.62 6.95
C GLU A 88 -7.52 6.55 6.17
N ALA A 89 -8.30 6.93 5.15
CA ALA A 89 -8.97 5.97 4.27
C ALA A 89 -7.96 5.07 3.54
N VAL A 90 -6.88 5.67 3.04
CA VAL A 90 -5.80 4.92 2.38
C VAL A 90 -5.07 4.03 3.38
N TYR A 91 -4.79 4.55 4.58
CA TYR A 91 -4.19 3.77 5.68
C TYR A 91 -5.07 2.56 6.07
N ARG A 92 -6.37 2.77 6.29
CA ARG A 92 -7.33 1.71 6.62
C ARG A 92 -7.36 0.61 5.55
N SER A 93 -7.23 0.97 4.28
CA SER A 93 -7.18 0.00 3.18
C SER A 93 -5.97 -0.95 3.22
N MET A 94 -4.93 -0.63 4.00
CA MET A 94 -3.74 -1.47 4.16
C MET A 94 -3.79 -2.37 5.40
N LEU A 95 -4.72 -2.13 6.33
CA LEU A 95 -4.81 -2.89 7.58
C LEU A 95 -4.94 -4.40 7.37
N PRO A 96 -5.69 -4.91 6.36
CA PRO A 96 -5.73 -6.35 6.09
C PRO A 96 -4.36 -6.93 5.76
N VAL A 97 -3.57 -6.24 4.94
CA VAL A 97 -2.19 -6.66 4.59
C VAL A 97 -1.27 -6.56 5.79
N ARG A 98 -1.37 -5.47 6.58
CA ARG A 98 -0.58 -5.33 7.81
C ARG A 98 -0.80 -6.51 8.75
N ARG A 99 -2.05 -6.86 8.97
CA ARG A 99 -2.42 -7.99 9.83
C ARG A 99 -1.84 -9.30 9.29
N ALA A 100 -2.08 -9.60 8.01
CA ALA A 100 -1.55 -10.80 7.37
C ALA A 100 -0.02 -10.89 7.48
N VAL A 101 0.71 -9.79 7.30
CA VAL A 101 2.17 -9.73 7.46
C VAL A 101 2.57 -10.07 8.90
N SER A 102 1.97 -9.42 9.89
CA SER A 102 2.28 -9.68 11.31
C SER A 102 2.02 -11.14 11.69
N ASP A 103 0.89 -11.70 11.25
CA ASP A 103 0.50 -13.06 11.58
C ASP A 103 1.45 -14.11 10.95
N LEU A 104 1.85 -13.89 9.70
CA LEU A 104 2.81 -14.75 9.00
C LEU A 104 4.22 -14.65 9.59
N ILE A 105 4.64 -13.47 10.09
CA ILE A 105 5.93 -13.31 10.78
C ILE A 105 5.92 -14.04 12.12
N LEU A 106 4.83 -13.95 12.88
CA LEU A 106 4.71 -14.51 14.22
C LEU A 106 4.44 -16.02 14.25
N SER A 107 4.25 -16.66 13.08
CA SER A 107 3.93 -18.10 12.97
C SER A 107 2.78 -18.50 13.90
N THR A 108 1.62 -17.86 13.77
CA THR A 108 0.46 -18.17 14.60
C THR A 108 -0.06 -19.58 14.32
N GLN A 109 -0.31 -20.36 15.39
CA GLN A 109 -1.03 -21.63 15.32
C GLN A 109 -2.49 -21.35 14.90
N ASP A 110 -2.88 -21.93 13.77
CA ASP A 110 -4.23 -21.93 13.17
C ASP A 110 -4.75 -20.59 12.57
N PRO A 111 -4.70 -20.43 11.23
CA PRO A 111 -5.26 -19.29 10.50
C PRO A 111 -6.77 -19.05 10.70
N LEU A 112 -7.55 -20.05 11.14
CA LEU A 112 -9.00 -19.95 11.25
C LEU A 112 -9.49 -19.26 12.53
N VAL A 113 -8.66 -19.23 13.59
CA VAL A 113 -8.95 -18.49 14.84
C VAL A 113 -9.03 -16.97 14.57
N MET A 114 -8.35 -16.53 13.53
CA MET A 114 -8.11 -15.13 13.19
C MET A 114 -9.36 -14.41 12.64
N ALA A 115 -10.22 -15.11 11.88
CA ALA A 115 -11.42 -14.53 11.27
C ALA A 115 -12.41 -14.00 12.33
N LYS A 116 -12.52 -14.68 13.48
CA LYS A 116 -13.43 -14.33 14.58
C LYS A 116 -13.04 -13.02 15.27
N ASN A 117 -11.76 -12.82 15.60
CA ASN A 117 -11.31 -11.62 16.31
C ASN A 117 -11.48 -10.32 15.48
N SER A 118 -11.45 -10.42 14.15
CA SER A 118 -11.68 -9.27 13.24
C SER A 118 -13.13 -8.81 13.24
N ALA A 119 -14.07 -9.76 13.24
CA ALA A 119 -15.50 -9.46 13.27
C ALA A 119 -15.88 -8.83 14.61
N GLU A 120 -15.32 -9.33 15.72
CA GLU A 120 -15.54 -8.78 17.06
C GLU A 120 -14.91 -7.39 17.26
N GLN A 121 -13.69 -7.15 16.74
CA GLN A 121 -13.07 -5.82 16.84
C GLN A 121 -13.77 -4.75 15.99
N ASN A 122 -14.36 -5.11 14.85
CA ASN A 122 -15.14 -4.18 14.03
C ASN A 122 -16.50 -3.86 14.68
N ALA A 123 -17.12 -4.81 15.38
CA ALA A 123 -18.36 -4.59 16.12
C ALA A 123 -18.19 -3.69 17.36
N LEU A 124 -16.95 -3.44 17.80
CA LEU A 124 -16.61 -2.53 18.90
C LEU A 124 -16.27 -1.10 18.43
N LEU A 125 -16.25 -0.87 17.11
CA LEU A 125 -15.91 0.41 16.48
C LEU A 125 -17.12 1.07 15.80
N GLU A 126 -18.31 0.47 15.90
CA GLU A 126 -19.63 1.05 15.59
C GLU A 126 -20.32 1.50 16.88
#